data_AF-R0IAJ7-F1
#
_entry.id   AF-R0IAJ7-F1
#
_cell.length_a   1.000
_cell.length_b   1.000
_cell.length_c   1.000
_cell.angle_alpha   90.00
_cell.angle_beta   90.00
_cell.angle_gamma   90.00
#
_symmetry.space_group_name_H-M   'P 1'
#
loop_
_entity.id
_entity.type
_entity.pdbx_description
1 polymer ?
#
loop_
_entity_poly.entity_id
_entity_poly.type
_entity_poly.pdbx_seq_one_letter_code
_entity_poly.pdbx_strand_id
1 'polypeptide(L)' 'MTRGVAVKSSGTGGKKKGVSFVIDCSKPVEDTIMEIATLEKFLQERIKVGGKAGALGNSVSIIRDKGKITVSADTN' A
#
# COMPACT_ATOMS: atom_id res chain seq x y z
N MET A 1 40.64 5.53 31.22
CA MET A 1 40.44 5.19 29.80
C MET A 1 39.01 4.72 29.62
N THR A 2 38.32 5.35 28.68
CA THR A 2 36.87 5.39 28.48
C THR A 2 36.26 4.12 27.89
N ARG A 3 35.06 3.79 28.38
CA ARG A 3 33.86 3.23 27.69
C ARG A 3 34.07 2.15 26.61
N GLY A 4 33.51 0.97 26.89
CA GLY A 4 33.13 -0.04 25.89
C GLY A 4 31.80 -0.71 26.26
N VAL A 5 30.71 0.06 26.28
CA VAL A 5 29.35 -0.51 26.33
C VAL A 5 29.04 -1.04 24.94
N ALA A 6 29.00 -2.36 24.79
CA ALA A 6 28.50 -3.01 23.60
C ALA A 6 27.01 -2.69 23.45
N VAL A 7 26.69 -1.77 22.54
CA VAL A 7 25.33 -1.55 22.06
C VAL A 7 24.88 -2.80 21.33
N LYS A 8 23.99 -3.54 22.00
CA LYS A 8 23.11 -4.53 21.38
C LYS A 8 22.17 -3.76 20.46
N SER A 9 22.48 -3.71 19.17
CA SER A 9 21.56 -3.18 18.16
C SER A 9 20.41 -4.17 18.02
N SER A 10 19.37 -3.95 18.82
CA SER A 10 18.04 -4.48 18.63
C SER A 10 17.44 -3.83 17.39
N GLY A 11 17.65 -4.46 16.24
CA GLY A 11 16.98 -4.13 15.00
C GLY A 11 16.54 -5.43 14.35
N THR A 12 15.42 -5.96 14.83
CA THR A 12 14.72 -7.09 14.22
C THR A 12 14.66 -6.89 12.71
N GLY A 13 15.43 -7.68 11.96
CA GLY A 13 15.28 -7.87 10.53
C GLY A 13 13.96 -8.59 10.24
N GLY A 14 12.86 -7.97 10.65
CA GLY A 14 11.53 -8.34 10.21
C GLY A 14 11.42 -7.82 8.81
N LYS A 15 11.50 -8.71 7.84
CA LYS A 15 10.99 -8.49 6.47
C LYS A 15 9.67 -7.76 6.63
N LYS A 16 9.67 -6.45 6.37
CA LYS A 16 8.52 -5.58 6.56
C LYS A 16 7.38 -6.23 5.79
N LYS A 17 6.41 -6.80 6.51
CA LYS A 17 5.30 -7.53 5.88
C LYS A 17 4.52 -6.53 5.05
N GLY A 18 4.41 -6.79 3.75
CA GLY A 18 3.53 -6.02 2.88
C GLY A 18 2.12 -5.94 3.50
N VAL A 19 1.53 -4.76 3.46
CA VAL A 19 0.22 -4.47 4.05
C VAL A 19 -0.81 -4.48 2.93
N SER A 20 -1.86 -5.29 3.09
CA SER A 20 -2.97 -5.36 2.14
C SER A 20 -4.19 -4.68 2.73
N PHE A 21 -4.81 -3.82 1.93
CA PHE A 21 -6.04 -3.10 2.25
C PHE A 21 -7.11 -3.52 1.26
N VAL A 22 -8.31 -3.82 1.75
CA VAL A 22 -9.46 -4.13 0.92
C VAL A 22 -10.50 -3.04 1.12
N ILE A 23 -10.88 -2.41 0.01
CA ILE A 23 -11.92 -1.40 -0.05
C ILE A 23 -13.15 -2.08 -0.65
N ASP A 24 -14.18 -2.28 0.16
CA ASP A 24 -15.45 -2.85 -0.29
C ASP A 24 -16.33 -1.73 -0.85
N CYS A 25 -16.53 -1.76 -2.16
CA CYS A 25 -17.32 -0.81 -2.91
C CYS A 25 -18.62 -1.45 -3.43
N SER A 26 -19.07 -2.58 -2.87
CA SER A 26 -20.21 -3.33 -3.41
C SER A 26 -21.49 -2.48 -3.46
N LYS A 27 -21.84 -1.79 -2.36
CA LYS A 27 -23.04 -0.96 -2.29
C LYS A 27 -23.03 0.24 -3.27
N PRO A 28 -21.98 1.09 -3.31
CA PRO A 28 -21.97 2.24 -4.22
C PRO A 28 -21.80 1.86 -5.70
N VAL A 29 -21.30 0.65 -6.00
CA VAL A 29 -21.22 0.11 -7.38
C VAL A 29 -22.58 -0.42 -7.84
N GLU A 30 -23.34 -1.09 -6.97
CA GLU A 30 -24.71 -1.54 -7.26
C GLU A 30 -25.65 -0.37 -7.53
N ASP A 31 -25.50 0.73 -6.79
CA ASP A 31 -26.26 1.97 -7.02
C ASP A 31 -25.76 2.77 -8.24
N THR A 32 -24.74 2.29 -8.97
CA THR A 32 -24.10 2.96 -10.12
C THR A 32 -23.53 4.36 -9.84
N ILE A 33 -23.34 4.71 -8.58
CA ILE A 33 -22.82 6.03 -8.16
C ILE A 33 -21.30 6.08 -8.28
N MET A 34 -20.62 4.93 -8.16
CA MET A 34 -19.16 4.85 -8.11
C MET A 34 -18.60 3.88 -9.16
N GLU A 35 -17.66 4.36 -9.98
CA GLU A 35 -16.99 3.57 -11.00
C GLU A 35 -15.62 3.06 -10.52
N ILE A 36 -15.48 1.73 -10.51
CA ILE A 36 -14.26 1.04 -10.04
C ILE A 36 -13.03 1.43 -10.88
N ALA A 37 -13.20 1.61 -12.20
CA ALA A 37 -12.08 1.95 -13.08
C ALA A 37 -11.54 3.36 -12.84
N THR A 38 -12.42 4.32 -12.52
CA THR A 38 -12.00 5.67 -12.12
C THR A 38 -11.28 5.66 -10.77
N LEU A 39 -11.75 4.86 -9.80
CA LEU A 39 -11.06 4.72 -8.50
C LEU A 39 -9.67 4.07 -8.64
N GLU A 40 -9.55 3.06 -9.49
CA GLU A 40 -8.27 2.41 -9.79
C GLU A 40 -7.24 3.42 -10.34
N LYS A 41 -7.62 4.21 -11.35
CA LYS A 41 -6.75 5.26 -11.89
C LYS A 41 -6.40 6.31 -10.85
N PHE A 42 -7.37 6.74 -10.06
CA PHE A 42 -7.15 7.70 -8.98
C PHE A 42 -6.11 7.18 -7.98
N LEU A 43 -6.21 5.92 -7.57
CA LEU A 43 -5.23 5.32 -6.66
C LEU A 43 -3.84 5.25 -7.31
N GLN A 44 -3.75 4.91 -8.59
CA GLN A 44 -2.48 4.88 -9.30
C GLN A 44 -1.79 6.25 -9.31
N GLU A 45 -2.53 7.33 -9.60
CA GLU A 45 -1.97 8.68 -9.71
C GLU A 45 -1.76 9.37 -8.36
N ARG A 46 -2.50 8.98 -7.31
CA ARG A 46 -2.47 9.65 -6.00
C ARG A 46 -1.59 8.98 -4.99
N ILE A 47 -1.36 7.68 -5.11
CA ILE A 47 -0.45 6.95 -4.21
C ILE A 47 0.98 7.44 -4.45
N LYS A 48 1.65 7.80 -3.36
CA LYS A 48 3.03 8.28 -3.36
C LYS A 48 3.94 7.23 -2.76
N VAL A 49 5.01 6.89 -3.47
CA VAL A 49 6.09 6.04 -2.96
C VAL A 49 7.34 6.91 -2.86
N GLY A 50 7.94 7.00 -1.68
CA GLY A 50 9.15 7.81 -1.46
C GLY A 50 8.98 9.30 -1.79
N GLY A 51 7.76 9.84 -1.68
CA GLY A 51 7.45 11.25 -1.97
C GLY A 51 7.07 11.55 -3.42
N LYS A 52 7.11 10.57 -4.34
CA LYS A 52 6.68 10.73 -5.73
C LYS A 52 5.36 10.00 -6.01
N ALA A 53 4.40 10.74 -6.56
CA ALA A 53 3.12 10.20 -7.00
C ALA A 53 3.28 9.39 -8.30
N GLY A 54 2.51 8.31 -8.47
CA GLY A 54 2.52 7.49 -9.67
C GLY A 54 3.72 6.53 -9.81
N ALA A 55 4.69 6.58 -8.91
CA ALA A 55 5.86 5.70 -8.90
C ALA A 55 5.59 4.39 -8.13
N LEU A 56 4.54 3.66 -8.51
CA LEU A 56 4.07 2.46 -7.80
C LEU A 56 5.08 1.30 -7.88
N GLY A 57 5.81 1.20 -9.00
CA GLY A 57 6.86 0.20 -9.22
C GLY A 57 6.42 -1.21 -8.80
N ASN A 58 7.27 -1.88 -8.02
CA ASN A 58 6.95 -3.15 -7.36
C ASN A 58 6.48 -2.96 -5.91
N SER A 59 6.33 -1.71 -5.45
CA SER A 59 6.00 -1.39 -4.06
C SER A 59 4.50 -1.35 -3.81
N VAL A 60 3.67 -1.09 -4.82
CA VAL A 60 2.21 -1.07 -4.64
C VAL A 60 1.52 -1.80 -5.79
N SER A 61 0.69 -2.78 -5.45
CA SER A 61 -0.16 -3.54 -6.36
C SER A 61 -1.63 -3.22 -6.09
N ILE A 62 -2.38 -2.90 -7.14
CA ILE A 62 -3.81 -2.60 -7.05
C ILE A 62 -4.55 -3.64 -7.89
N ILE A 63 -5.53 -4.30 -7.28
CA ILE A 63 -6.37 -5.33 -7.91
C ILE A 63 -7.81 -4.87 -7.80
N ARG A 64 -8.51 -4.81 -8.93
CA ARG A 64 -9.95 -4.54 -8.98
C ARG A 64 -10.74 -5.83 -9.14
N ASP A 65 -11.85 -5.92 -8.42
CA ASP A 65 -12.87 -6.95 -8.54
C ASP A 65 -14.27 -6.29 -8.60
N LYS A 66 -15.32 -7.05 -8.98
CA LYS A 66 -16.66 -6.53 -9.29
C LYS A 66 -17.33 -5.68 -8.19
N GLY A 67 -16.86 -5.76 -6.95
CA GLY A 67 -17.32 -4.91 -5.86
C GLY A 67 -16.24 -4.55 -4.85
N LYS A 68 -14.97 -4.86 -5.13
CA LYS A 68 -13.88 -4.67 -4.16
C LYS A 68 -12.60 -4.24 -4.85
N ILE A 69 -11.84 -3.38 -4.21
CA ILE A 69 -10.47 -3.03 -4.63
C ILE A 69 -9.50 -3.45 -3.54
N THR A 70 -8.51 -4.25 -3.91
CA THR A 70 -7.43 -4.66 -3.01
C THR A 70 -6.17 -3.89 -3.36
N VAL A 71 -5.62 -3.17 -2.38
CA VAL A 71 -4.36 -2.44 -2.49
C VAL A 71 -3.35 -3.14 -1.60
N SER A 72 -2.33 -3.75 -2.20
CA SER A 72 -1.21 -4.36 -1.50
C SER A 72 0.01 -3.46 -1.61
N ALA A 73 0.52 -3.00 -0.46
CA ALA A 73 1.72 -2.19 -0.37
C ALA A 73 2.87 -3.02 0.21
N ASP A 74 3.91 -3.26 -0.57
CA ASP A 74 5.17 -3.86 -0.13
C ASP A 74 6.07 -2.75 0.41
N THR A 75 6.35 -2.80 1.71
CA THR A 75 7.24 -1.83 2.36
C THR A 75 8.63 -2.44 2.34
N ASN A 76 9.48 -2.19 1.35
CA ASN A 76 10.90 -2.57 1.45
C ASN A 76 11.67 -1.54 2.28
#